data_AF-A0A5Z1S670-F1
#
_entry.id   AF-A0A5Z1S670-F1
#
_cell.length_a   1.000
_cell.length_b   1.000
_cell.length_c   1.000
_cell.angle_alpha   90.00
_cell.angle_beta   90.00
_cell.angle_gamma   90.00
#
_symmetry.space_group_name_H-M   'P 1'
#
loop_
_entity.id
_entity.type
_entity.pdbx_description
1 polymer ?
#
loop_
_entity_poly.entity_id
_entity_poly.type
_entity_poly.pdbx_seq_one_letter_code
_entity_poly.pdbx_strand_id
1 'polypeptide(L)'
;ADKGSSDAKNIVNIVSRIGGMGNLIGLQRENMAALAATLDEVKIPAEVAGTAISSMFTKLSTADTLGAKAEEAFSQLGLSGEFMKKALNRNSQEAINILLSRIKTLDKESQIGVITNIFGNDSGTIRAMATLVNGYDRYQELLKMTNSEEKKGSMDKELINKCETTASILKILGNNISALAIKFSDALLPVVKLVASGFSFVIDIVDTLLSKFPVLSTIVATATTVFLLAKP
;
A
#
# COMPACT_ATOMS: atom_id res chain seq x y z
N ALA A 1 -11.90 -21.25 -22.61
CA ALA A 1 -11.55 -21.16 -21.19
C ALA A 1 -10.08 -20.78 -21.10
N ASP A 2 -9.73 -19.57 -20.65
CA ASP A 2 -8.34 -19.25 -20.22
C ASP A 2 -8.18 -17.87 -19.57
N LYS A 3 -9.01 -16.87 -19.94
CA LYS A 3 -8.85 -15.48 -19.47
C LYS A 3 -8.91 -15.32 -17.94
N GLY A 4 -9.76 -16.07 -17.25
CA GLY A 4 -9.87 -15.99 -15.78
C GLY A 4 -8.63 -16.50 -15.04
N SER A 5 -7.86 -17.43 -15.63
CA SER A 5 -6.68 -18.04 -15.01
C SER A 5 -5.44 -17.13 -15.13
N SER A 6 -5.24 -16.52 -16.31
CA SER A 6 -4.16 -15.57 -16.55
C SER A 6 -4.29 -14.30 -15.72
N ASP A 7 -5.51 -13.80 -15.59
CA ASP A 7 -5.81 -12.53 -14.92
C ASP A 7 -5.64 -12.70 -13.41
N ALA A 8 -6.16 -13.79 -12.84
CA ALA A 8 -5.89 -14.15 -11.46
C ALA A 8 -4.39 -14.31 -11.18
N LYS A 9 -3.63 -14.95 -12.07
CA LYS A 9 -2.18 -15.12 -11.91
C LYS A 9 -1.41 -13.80 -11.92
N ASN A 10 -1.74 -12.89 -12.83
CA ASN A 10 -1.08 -11.58 -12.89
C ASN A 10 -1.40 -10.74 -11.64
N ILE A 11 -2.66 -10.72 -11.19
CA ILE A 11 -3.06 -10.01 -9.97
C ILE A 11 -2.35 -10.59 -8.74
N VAL A 12 -2.29 -11.93 -8.59
CA VAL A 12 -1.51 -12.59 -7.52
C VAL A 12 -0.05 -12.12 -7.55
N ASN A 13 0.57 -12.10 -8.72
CA ASN A 13 1.96 -11.69 -8.88
C ASN A 13 2.19 -10.23 -8.50
N ILE A 14 1.27 -9.32 -8.86
CA ILE A 14 1.34 -7.92 -8.45
C ILE A 14 1.23 -7.81 -6.93
N VAL A 15 0.21 -8.45 -6.32
CA VAL A 15 -0.01 -8.36 -4.87
C VAL A 15 1.18 -8.94 -4.09
N SER A 16 1.72 -10.07 -4.56
CA SER A 16 2.94 -10.69 -4.02
C SER A 16 4.12 -9.69 -4.02
N ARG A 17 4.35 -9.01 -5.14
CA ARG A 17 5.45 -8.03 -5.29
C ARG A 17 5.30 -6.83 -4.35
N ILE A 18 4.08 -6.37 -4.09
CA ILE A 18 3.83 -5.18 -3.28
C ILE A 18 3.57 -5.50 -1.80
N GLY A 19 3.33 -6.77 -1.45
CA GLY A 19 2.86 -7.18 -0.12
C GLY A 19 3.77 -6.76 1.02
N GLY A 20 5.09 -6.86 0.85
CA GLY A 20 6.05 -6.42 1.86
C GLY A 20 5.95 -4.92 2.16
N MET A 21 5.88 -4.10 1.12
CA MET A 21 5.78 -2.64 1.26
C MET A 21 4.37 -2.20 1.70
N GLY A 22 3.33 -2.85 1.19
CA GLY A 22 1.95 -2.59 1.60
C GLY A 22 1.72 -2.89 3.10
N ASN A 23 2.28 -3.99 3.61
CA ASN A 23 2.25 -4.28 5.04
C ASN A 23 3.01 -3.23 5.87
N LEU A 24 4.16 -2.74 5.38
CA LEU A 24 4.94 -1.71 6.06
C LEU A 24 4.15 -0.43 6.28
N ILE A 25 3.33 -0.03 5.30
CA ILE A 25 2.46 1.14 5.40
C ILE A 25 1.08 0.83 5.99
N GLY A 26 0.83 -0.40 6.47
CA GLY A 26 -0.45 -0.80 7.04
C GLY A 26 -1.62 -0.85 6.04
N LEU A 27 -1.33 -1.00 4.73
CA LEU A 27 -2.36 -1.16 3.71
C LEU A 27 -2.90 -2.60 3.74
N GLN A 28 -4.23 -2.71 3.81
CA GLN A 28 -4.90 -4.02 3.84
C GLN A 28 -4.71 -4.79 2.53
N ARG A 29 -4.77 -6.12 2.59
CA ARG A 29 -4.50 -6.99 1.43
C ARG A 29 -5.55 -6.83 0.34
N GLU A 30 -6.77 -6.61 0.76
CA GLU A 30 -7.96 -6.37 -0.06
C GLU A 30 -7.76 -5.10 -0.90
N ASN A 31 -7.19 -4.06 -0.29
CA ASN A 31 -6.85 -2.81 -0.95
C ASN A 31 -5.68 -2.94 -1.93
N MET A 32 -4.67 -3.75 -1.57
CA MET A 32 -3.59 -4.13 -2.49
C MET A 32 -4.12 -4.90 -3.71
N ALA A 33 -5.07 -5.81 -3.50
CA ALA A 33 -5.70 -6.57 -4.57
C ALA A 33 -6.51 -5.65 -5.51
N ALA A 34 -7.23 -4.66 -4.97
CA ALA A 34 -7.95 -3.68 -5.78
C ALA A 34 -7.01 -2.84 -6.67
N LEU A 35 -5.85 -2.40 -6.15
CA LEU A 35 -4.81 -1.72 -6.95
C LEU A 35 -4.29 -2.64 -8.07
N ALA A 36 -3.99 -3.89 -7.73
CA ALA A 36 -3.48 -4.88 -8.67
C ALA A 36 -4.48 -5.20 -9.79
N ALA A 37 -5.75 -5.38 -9.46
CA ALA A 37 -6.80 -5.63 -10.45
C ALA A 37 -7.03 -4.42 -11.37
N THR A 38 -6.98 -3.20 -10.83
CA THR A 38 -7.09 -1.99 -11.66
C THR A 38 -6.00 -1.94 -12.74
N LEU A 39 -4.78 -2.35 -12.41
CA LEU A 39 -3.67 -2.43 -13.36
C LEU A 39 -3.77 -3.63 -14.31
N ASP A 40 -4.32 -4.76 -13.85
CA ASP A 40 -4.52 -5.96 -14.69
C ASP A 40 -5.61 -5.77 -15.76
N GLU A 41 -6.62 -4.93 -15.52
CA GLU A 41 -7.70 -4.70 -16.49
C GLU A 41 -7.17 -4.19 -17.85
N VAL A 42 -6.07 -3.43 -17.82
CA VAL A 42 -5.36 -2.99 -19.03
C VAL A 42 -4.05 -3.76 -19.28
N LYS A 43 -3.91 -4.92 -18.64
CA LYS A 43 -2.80 -5.88 -18.80
C LYS A 43 -1.43 -5.25 -18.56
N ILE A 44 -1.30 -4.44 -17.50
CA ILE A 44 0.02 -4.03 -17.04
C ILE A 44 0.77 -5.27 -16.51
N PRO A 45 2.00 -5.57 -17.02
CA PRO A 45 2.79 -6.68 -16.52
C PRO A 45 3.05 -6.57 -15.02
N ALA A 46 3.03 -7.69 -14.30
CA ALA A 46 3.20 -7.71 -12.85
C ALA A 46 4.47 -7.01 -12.37
N GLU A 47 5.56 -7.12 -13.12
CA GLU A 47 6.85 -6.49 -12.84
C GLU A 47 6.73 -4.96 -12.85
N VAL A 48 6.05 -4.41 -13.86
CA VAL A 48 5.85 -2.97 -14.04
C VAL A 48 4.88 -2.44 -12.98
N ALA A 49 3.75 -3.12 -12.79
CA ALA A 49 2.75 -2.77 -11.79
C ALA A 49 3.31 -2.83 -10.37
N GLY A 50 4.03 -3.90 -10.03
CA GLY A 50 4.65 -4.08 -8.71
C GLY A 50 5.70 -3.02 -8.42
N THR A 51 6.52 -2.66 -9.42
CA THR A 51 7.52 -1.59 -9.29
C THR A 51 6.86 -0.23 -9.09
N ALA A 52 5.86 0.10 -9.90
CA ALA A 52 5.15 1.38 -9.82
C ALA A 52 4.44 1.57 -8.47
N ILE A 53 3.71 0.55 -8.00
CA ILE A 53 3.01 0.60 -6.71
C ILE A 53 4.02 0.69 -5.56
N SER A 54 5.12 -0.08 -5.61
CA SER A 54 6.17 0.00 -4.57
C SER A 54 6.85 1.36 -4.55
N SER A 55 7.07 1.96 -5.72
CA SER A 55 7.54 3.34 -5.86
C SER A 55 6.54 4.31 -5.22
N MET A 56 5.25 4.16 -5.52
CA MET A 56 4.20 4.99 -4.90
C MET A 56 4.22 4.92 -3.37
N PHE A 57 4.26 3.71 -2.80
CA PHE A 57 4.30 3.54 -1.34
C PHE A 57 5.56 4.17 -0.73
N THR A 58 6.72 3.95 -1.36
CA THR A 58 7.99 4.54 -0.91
C THR A 58 7.95 6.06 -0.96
N LYS A 59 7.52 6.63 -2.08
CA LYS A 59 7.44 8.07 -2.31
C LYS A 59 6.46 8.74 -1.36
N LEU A 60 5.32 8.13 -1.09
CA LEU A 60 4.37 8.68 -0.12
C LEU A 60 4.88 8.58 1.32
N SER A 61 5.62 7.52 1.67
CA SER A 61 6.21 7.36 3.01
C SER A 61 7.29 8.41 3.31
N THR A 62 7.95 8.91 2.27
CA THR A 62 8.99 9.95 2.35
C THR A 62 8.58 11.22 1.61
N ALA A 63 7.28 11.51 1.53
CA ALA A 63 6.76 12.59 0.68
C ALA A 63 7.32 13.98 1.06
N ASP A 64 7.64 14.19 2.34
CA ASP A 64 8.26 15.40 2.87
C ASP A 64 9.72 15.61 2.45
N THR A 65 10.37 14.62 1.83
CA THR A 65 11.78 14.68 1.44
C THR A 65 12.03 14.61 -0.07
N LEU A 66 10.97 14.64 -0.90
CA LEU A 66 11.10 14.43 -2.36
C LEU A 66 11.67 15.62 -3.15
N GLY A 67 11.87 16.76 -2.49
CA GLY A 67 12.45 17.97 -3.09
C GLY A 67 11.42 18.88 -3.76
N ALA A 68 11.90 20.02 -4.29
CA ALA A 68 11.05 21.15 -4.70
C ALA A 68 10.03 20.81 -5.80
N LYS A 69 10.39 20.01 -6.81
CA LYS A 69 9.47 19.64 -7.90
C LYS A 69 8.29 18.80 -7.41
N ALA A 70 8.54 17.88 -6.49
CA ALA A 70 7.48 17.06 -5.91
C ALA A 70 6.58 17.90 -5.00
N GLU A 71 7.15 18.82 -4.22
CA GLU A 71 6.36 19.74 -3.39
C GLU A 71 5.49 20.68 -4.23
N GLU A 72 6.01 21.20 -5.34
CA GLU A 72 5.23 21.97 -6.31
C GLU A 72 4.09 21.14 -6.90
N ALA A 73 4.35 19.88 -7.25
CA ALA A 73 3.33 18.97 -7.75
C ALA A 73 2.26 18.66 -6.70
N PHE A 74 2.61 18.48 -5.42
CA PHE A 74 1.63 18.36 -4.35
C PHE A 74 0.83 19.65 -4.16
N SER A 75 1.47 20.81 -4.25
CA SER A 75 0.81 22.12 -4.15
C SER A 75 -0.23 22.34 -5.27
N GLN A 76 0.06 21.91 -6.50
CA GLN A 76 -0.91 21.92 -7.62
C GLN A 76 -2.17 21.09 -7.31
N LEU A 77 -2.05 20.08 -6.43
CA LEU A 77 -3.17 19.25 -5.97
C LEU A 77 -3.88 19.83 -4.74
N GLY A 78 -3.41 20.96 -4.20
CA GLY A 78 -3.86 21.53 -2.93
C GLY A 78 -3.39 20.71 -1.71
N LEU A 79 -2.24 20.05 -1.82
CA LEU A 79 -1.64 19.18 -0.82
C LEU A 79 -0.20 19.63 -0.51
N SER A 80 0.43 18.97 0.47
CA SER A 80 1.89 19.08 0.69
C SER A 80 2.49 17.68 0.88
N GLY A 81 3.80 17.53 0.67
CA GLY A 81 4.49 16.28 0.93
C GLY A 81 4.36 15.86 2.40
N GLU A 82 4.48 16.80 3.33
CA GLU A 82 4.28 16.56 4.76
C GLU A 82 2.86 16.06 5.08
N PHE A 83 1.84 16.68 4.49
CA PHE A 83 0.46 16.24 4.64
C PHE A 83 0.30 14.80 4.14
N MET A 84 0.83 14.48 2.95
CA MET A 84 0.71 13.15 2.36
C MET A 84 1.36 12.06 3.21
N LYS A 85 2.56 12.33 3.75
CA LYS A 85 3.22 11.40 4.68
C LYS A 85 2.40 11.16 5.94
N LYS A 86 1.87 12.23 6.56
CA LYS A 86 1.02 12.11 7.76
C LYS A 86 -0.29 11.38 7.46
N ALA A 87 -0.92 11.67 6.33
CA ALA A 87 -2.14 11.02 5.88
C ALA A 87 -1.89 9.52 5.66
N LEU A 88 -0.78 9.14 5.02
CA LEU A 88 -0.39 7.75 4.79
C LEU A 88 -0.23 7.00 6.11
N ASN A 89 0.54 7.55 7.06
CA ASN A 89 0.74 6.95 8.38
C ASN A 89 -0.56 6.77 9.17
N ARG A 90 -1.54 7.66 8.98
CA ARG A 90 -2.84 7.58 9.66
C ARG A 90 -3.77 6.57 9.01
N ASN A 91 -3.90 6.62 7.69
CA ASN A 91 -4.73 5.74 6.92
C ASN A 91 -4.22 5.68 5.47
N SER A 92 -3.43 4.66 5.17
CA SER A 92 -2.81 4.48 3.86
C SER A 92 -3.79 4.41 2.71
N GLN A 93 -4.94 3.76 2.92
CA GLN A 93 -5.98 3.66 1.90
C GLN A 93 -6.54 5.05 1.57
N GLU A 94 -6.86 5.84 2.60
CA GLU A 94 -7.43 7.15 2.40
C GLU A 94 -6.42 8.13 1.78
N ALA A 95 -5.14 8.05 2.16
CA ALA A 95 -4.10 8.85 1.53
C ALA A 95 -3.95 8.54 0.03
N ILE A 96 -3.97 7.26 -0.35
CA ILE A 96 -3.94 6.85 -1.77
C ILE A 96 -5.19 7.39 -2.50
N ASN A 97 -6.37 7.32 -1.86
CA ASN A 97 -7.60 7.88 -2.43
C ASN A 97 -7.52 9.38 -2.66
N ILE A 98 -7.03 10.13 -1.68
CA ILE A 98 -6.85 11.58 -1.77
C ILE A 98 -5.92 11.91 -2.94
N LEU A 99 -4.76 11.25 -3.04
CA LEU A 99 -3.83 11.50 -4.13
C LEU A 99 -4.47 11.22 -5.49
N LEU A 100 -4.98 10.02 -5.71
CA LEU A 100 -5.50 9.60 -7.02
C LEU A 100 -6.69 10.46 -7.45
N SER A 101 -7.61 10.78 -6.54
CA SER A 101 -8.76 11.63 -6.82
C SER A 101 -8.35 13.06 -7.18
N ARG A 102 -7.36 13.64 -6.50
CA ARG A 102 -6.85 14.99 -6.80
C ARG A 102 -6.14 15.04 -8.14
N ILE A 103 -5.33 14.04 -8.48
CA ILE A 103 -4.69 14.00 -9.79
C ILE A 103 -5.75 13.86 -10.89
N LYS A 104 -6.79 13.03 -10.66
CA LYS A 104 -7.89 12.81 -11.63
C LYS A 104 -8.59 14.11 -12.04
N THR A 105 -8.67 15.13 -11.17
CA THR A 105 -9.33 16.40 -11.50
C THR A 105 -8.55 17.29 -12.45
N LEU A 106 -7.26 17.02 -12.65
CA LEU A 106 -6.43 17.77 -13.59
C LEU A 106 -6.67 17.33 -15.04
N ASP A 107 -6.34 18.20 -15.99
CA ASP A 107 -6.26 17.83 -17.41
C ASP A 107 -5.12 16.81 -17.65
N LYS A 108 -5.15 16.11 -18.80
CA LYS A 108 -4.25 14.99 -19.08
C LYS A 108 -2.77 15.37 -19.09
N GLU A 109 -2.43 16.57 -19.54
CA GLU A 109 -1.04 17.03 -19.58
C GLU A 109 -0.54 17.28 -18.15
N SER A 110 -1.33 17.99 -17.36
CA SER A 110 -1.04 18.23 -15.94
C SER A 110 -0.96 16.94 -15.12
N GLN A 111 -1.81 15.94 -15.41
CA GLN A 111 -1.73 14.62 -14.77
C GLN A 111 -0.35 13.97 -14.96
N ILE A 112 0.15 13.95 -16.21
CA ILE A 112 1.46 13.37 -16.52
C ILE A 112 2.58 14.16 -15.83
N GLY A 113 2.50 15.50 -15.84
CA GLY A 113 3.47 16.36 -15.18
C GLY A 113 3.57 16.10 -13.67
N VAL A 114 2.43 16.06 -12.98
CA VAL A 114 2.36 15.77 -11.54
C VAL A 114 2.86 14.36 -11.22
N ILE A 115 2.42 13.35 -11.98
CA ILE A 115 2.90 11.97 -11.81
C ILE A 115 4.42 11.90 -11.96
N THR A 116 4.96 12.55 -12.99
CA THR A 116 6.41 12.54 -13.27
C THR A 116 7.21 13.22 -12.17
N ASN A 117 6.71 14.35 -11.65
CA ASN A 117 7.39 15.12 -10.61
C ASN A 117 7.40 14.41 -9.25
N ILE A 118 6.36 13.63 -8.94
CA ILE A 118 6.28 12.90 -7.66
C ILE A 118 6.98 11.53 -7.76
N PHE A 119 6.72 10.78 -8.83
CA PHE A 119 7.10 9.36 -8.94
C PHE A 119 8.31 9.10 -9.85
N GLY A 120 8.77 10.11 -10.59
CA GLY A 120 9.89 10.00 -11.53
C GLY A 120 9.45 9.79 -12.97
N ASN A 121 10.43 9.71 -13.87
CA ASN A 121 10.24 9.71 -15.32
C ASN A 121 10.30 8.31 -15.97
N ASP A 122 10.25 7.24 -15.17
CA ASP A 122 10.18 5.88 -15.69
C ASP A 122 8.84 5.66 -16.41
N SER A 123 8.90 5.21 -17.66
CA SER A 123 7.71 5.07 -18.51
C SER A 123 6.74 4.02 -17.98
N GLY A 124 7.25 2.94 -17.36
CA GLY A 124 6.43 1.93 -16.71
C GLY A 124 5.65 2.47 -15.52
N THR A 125 6.32 3.25 -14.68
CA THR A 125 5.76 3.92 -13.51
C THR A 125 4.72 4.97 -13.91
N ILE A 126 5.05 5.83 -14.87
CA ILE A 126 4.10 6.82 -15.41
C ILE A 126 2.86 6.13 -15.95
N ARG A 127 3.04 5.07 -16.76
CA ARG A 127 1.91 4.33 -17.35
C ARG A 127 1.02 3.74 -16.28
N ALA A 128 1.58 3.07 -15.28
CA ALA A 128 0.81 2.47 -14.20
C ALA A 128 0.09 3.51 -13.33
N MET A 129 0.77 4.60 -12.97
CA MET A 129 0.15 5.69 -12.19
C MET A 129 -0.97 6.38 -12.98
N ALA A 130 -0.76 6.66 -14.26
CA ALA A 130 -1.79 7.21 -15.12
C ALA A 130 -2.99 6.25 -15.25
N THR A 131 -2.75 4.94 -15.33
CA THR A 131 -3.81 3.93 -15.30
C THR A 131 -4.58 3.97 -13.98
N LEU A 132 -3.91 4.04 -12.82
CA LEU A 132 -4.59 4.13 -11.53
C LEU A 132 -5.42 5.41 -11.37
N VAL A 133 -4.90 6.55 -11.83
CA VAL A 133 -5.61 7.84 -11.80
C VAL A 133 -6.84 7.80 -12.70
N ASN A 134 -6.69 7.33 -13.94
CA ASN A 134 -7.80 7.26 -14.90
C ASN A 134 -8.81 6.16 -14.56
N GLY A 135 -8.33 5.09 -13.94
CA GLY A 135 -9.14 3.99 -13.41
C GLY A 135 -9.59 4.21 -11.97
N TYR A 136 -9.54 5.43 -11.42
CA TYR A 136 -9.84 5.67 -10.01
C TYR A 136 -11.26 5.26 -9.61
N ASP A 137 -12.28 5.54 -10.44
CA ASP A 137 -13.66 5.13 -10.13
C ASP A 137 -13.78 3.60 -10.09
N ARG A 138 -13.10 2.96 -11.03
CA ARG A 138 -13.01 1.51 -11.11
C ARG A 138 -12.30 0.92 -9.89
N TYR A 139 -11.22 1.53 -9.46
CA TYR A 139 -10.53 1.19 -8.22
C TYR A 139 -11.46 1.31 -7.00
N GLN A 140 -12.27 2.37 -6.90
CA GLN A 140 -13.27 2.53 -5.82
C GLN A 140 -14.35 1.44 -5.85
N GLU A 141 -14.82 1.04 -7.03
CA GLU A 141 -15.74 -0.10 -7.16
C GLU A 141 -15.11 -1.39 -6.65
N LEU A 142 -13.87 -1.67 -7.06
CA LEU A 142 -13.15 -2.88 -6.65
C LEU A 142 -12.90 -2.89 -5.14
N LEU A 143 -12.54 -1.75 -4.54
CA LEU A 143 -12.43 -1.61 -3.08
C LEU A 143 -13.74 -1.91 -2.36
N LYS A 144 -14.87 -1.39 -2.88
CA LYS A 144 -16.18 -1.71 -2.31
C LYS A 144 -16.40 -3.21 -2.40
N MET A 145 -16.14 -3.84 -3.54
CA MET A 145 -16.37 -5.27 -3.75
C MET A 145 -15.49 -6.17 -2.87
N THR A 146 -14.26 -5.76 -2.56
CA THR A 146 -13.39 -6.49 -1.62
C THR A 146 -13.78 -6.29 -0.17
N ASN A 147 -14.36 -5.13 0.16
CA ASN A 147 -14.73 -4.76 1.53
C ASN A 147 -16.22 -4.99 1.85
N SER A 148 -17.03 -5.43 0.88
CA SER A 148 -18.46 -5.64 1.05
C SER A 148 -18.80 -7.13 1.02
N GLU A 149 -19.24 -7.66 2.16
CA GLU A 149 -20.19 -8.77 2.17
C GLU A 149 -21.60 -8.31 1.72
N GLU A 150 -21.84 -7.01 1.63
CA GLU A 150 -23.14 -6.40 1.33
C GLU A 150 -23.07 -5.42 0.16
N LYS A 151 -23.58 -5.83 -1.01
CA LYS A 151 -24.60 -5.09 -1.80
C LYS A 151 -24.77 -5.67 -3.20
N LYS A 152 -25.80 -6.50 -3.33
CA LYS A 152 -26.45 -6.85 -4.61
C LYS A 152 -27.46 -5.75 -4.95
N GLY A 153 -27.21 -4.94 -5.97
CA GLY A 153 -28.29 -4.17 -6.60
C GLY A 153 -27.92 -2.74 -6.98
N SER A 154 -27.43 -2.57 -8.22
CA SER A 154 -27.73 -1.46 -9.15
C SER A 154 -26.67 -1.30 -10.26
N MET A 155 -25.65 -2.16 -10.31
CA MET A 155 -24.66 -2.11 -11.40
C MET A 155 -25.26 -2.76 -12.66
N ASP A 156 -25.02 -2.18 -13.83
CA ASP A 156 -25.53 -2.69 -15.11
C ASP A 156 -25.23 -4.18 -15.26
N LYS A 157 -26.18 -5.00 -15.74
CA LYS A 157 -26.01 -6.46 -15.88
C LYS A 157 -24.72 -6.85 -16.62
N GLU A 158 -24.26 -6.04 -17.57
CA GLU A 158 -23.00 -6.28 -18.29
C GLU A 158 -21.77 -5.95 -17.42
N LEU A 159 -21.84 -4.88 -16.63
CA LEU A 159 -20.82 -4.53 -15.64
C LEU A 159 -20.80 -5.58 -14.53
N ILE A 160 -21.94 -6.02 -14.00
CA ILE A 160 -22.05 -7.13 -13.03
C ILE A 160 -21.43 -8.40 -13.59
N ASN A 161 -21.69 -8.81 -14.84
CA ASN A 161 -21.15 -10.07 -15.36
C ASN A 161 -19.62 -10.03 -15.54
N LYS A 162 -19.05 -8.91 -16.00
CA LYS A 162 -17.58 -8.75 -16.07
C LYS A 162 -16.98 -8.58 -14.68
N CYS A 163 -17.63 -7.79 -13.84
CA CYS A 163 -17.25 -7.57 -12.46
C CYS A 163 -17.38 -8.83 -11.63
N GLU A 164 -18.34 -9.72 -11.82
CA GLU A 164 -18.53 -10.94 -11.02
C GLU A 164 -17.31 -11.86 -11.14
N THR A 165 -16.71 -11.93 -12.33
CA THR A 165 -15.48 -12.70 -12.52
C THR A 165 -14.30 -12.01 -11.83
N THR A 166 -14.12 -10.70 -12.02
CA THR A 166 -13.06 -9.92 -11.35
C THR A 166 -13.27 -9.84 -9.82
N ALA A 167 -14.51 -9.74 -9.36
CA ALA A 167 -14.97 -9.74 -7.97
C ALA A 167 -14.62 -11.07 -7.34
N SER A 168 -14.91 -12.17 -8.06
CA SER A 168 -14.61 -13.50 -7.59
C SER A 168 -13.11 -13.68 -7.46
N ILE A 169 -12.34 -13.24 -8.47
CA ILE A 169 -10.87 -13.26 -8.40
C ILE A 169 -10.37 -12.42 -7.22
N LEU A 170 -10.89 -11.21 -7.03
CA LEU A 170 -10.52 -10.31 -5.94
C LEU A 170 -10.90 -10.84 -4.56
N LYS A 171 -12.07 -11.46 -4.43
CA LYS A 171 -12.54 -12.11 -3.19
C LYS A 171 -11.68 -13.32 -2.86
N ILE A 172 -11.41 -14.17 -3.86
CA ILE A 172 -10.49 -15.30 -3.74
C ILE A 172 -9.10 -14.80 -3.34
N LEU A 173 -8.62 -13.70 -3.91
CA LEU A 173 -7.34 -13.10 -3.57
C LEU A 173 -7.30 -12.57 -2.14
N GLY A 174 -8.24 -11.71 -1.74
CA GLY A 174 -8.33 -11.18 -0.38
C GLY A 174 -8.30 -12.32 0.66
N ASN A 175 -9.05 -13.39 0.38
CA ASN A 175 -9.10 -14.58 1.22
C ASN A 175 -7.79 -15.39 1.20
N ASN A 176 -7.14 -15.56 0.05
CA ASN A 176 -5.99 -16.45 -0.14
C ASN A 176 -4.61 -15.78 0.02
N ILE A 177 -4.48 -14.45 0.05
CA ILE A 177 -3.19 -13.80 0.27
C ILE A 177 -2.65 -14.11 1.69
N SER A 178 -3.50 -14.45 2.65
CA SER A 178 -3.07 -15.00 3.95
C SER A 178 -2.22 -16.26 3.82
N ALA A 179 -2.50 -17.12 2.83
CA ALA A 179 -1.69 -18.31 2.54
C ALA A 179 -0.39 -17.99 1.78
N LEU A 180 -0.36 -16.89 1.02
CA LEU A 180 0.86 -16.38 0.38
C LEU A 180 1.79 -15.67 1.37
N ALA A 181 1.24 -15.00 2.39
CA ALA A 181 1.99 -14.41 3.49
C ALA A 181 2.83 -15.45 4.26
N ILE A 182 2.34 -16.70 4.35
CA ILE A 182 3.08 -17.82 4.96
C ILE A 182 4.30 -18.21 4.12
N LYS A 183 4.22 -18.15 2.78
CA LYS A 183 5.40 -18.34 1.90
C LYS A 183 6.36 -17.14 1.89
N PHE A 184 5.85 -15.95 2.23
CA PHE A 184 6.66 -14.74 2.39
C PHE A 184 7.38 -14.66 3.74
N SER A 185 6.89 -15.32 4.80
CA SER A 185 7.59 -15.42 6.09
C SER A 185 9.04 -15.89 5.92
N ASP A 186 9.25 -16.94 5.12
CA ASP A 186 10.58 -17.50 4.89
C ASP A 186 11.49 -16.58 4.06
N ALA A 187 10.91 -15.77 3.17
CA ALA A 187 11.64 -14.81 2.33
C ALA A 187 11.87 -13.44 3.01
N LEU A 188 11.03 -13.08 4.00
CA LEU A 188 11.15 -11.86 4.80
C LEU A 188 12.02 -12.05 6.05
N LEU A 189 12.25 -13.28 6.50
CA LEU A 189 13.16 -13.59 7.61
C LEU A 189 14.53 -12.88 7.52
N PRO A 190 15.19 -12.78 6.35
CA PRO A 190 16.44 -12.03 6.22
C PRO A 190 16.26 -10.52 6.42
N VAL A 191 15.14 -9.94 5.96
CA VAL A 191 14.84 -8.51 6.08
C VAL A 191 14.42 -8.17 7.50
N VAL A 192 13.60 -9.01 8.14
CA VAL A 192 13.27 -8.92 9.57
C VAL A 192 14.54 -9.08 10.42
N LYS A 193 15.45 -9.99 10.07
CA LYS A 193 16.77 -10.11 10.73
C LYS A 193 17.64 -8.88 10.50
N LEU A 194 17.61 -8.27 9.32
CA LEU A 194 18.38 -7.06 9.00
C LEU A 194 17.83 -5.83 9.77
N VAL A 195 16.51 -5.72 9.90
CA VAL A 195 15.84 -4.71 10.74
C VAL A 195 16.07 -4.99 12.23
N ALA A 196 15.99 -6.25 12.67
CA ALA A 196 16.29 -6.65 14.05
C ALA A 196 17.76 -6.42 14.43
N SER A 197 18.70 -6.66 13.51
CA SER A 197 20.12 -6.31 13.66
C SER A 197 20.35 -4.79 13.63
N GLY A 198 19.55 -4.02 12.88
CA GLY A 198 19.52 -2.56 12.98
C GLY A 198 18.99 -2.05 14.32
N PHE A 199 18.06 -2.78 14.95
CA PHE A 199 17.59 -2.54 16.31
C PHE A 199 18.53 -3.09 17.39
N SER A 200 19.52 -3.91 17.08
CA SER A 200 20.53 -4.36 18.05
C SER A 200 21.29 -3.17 18.65
N PHE A 201 21.46 -2.07 17.91
CA PHE A 201 22.06 -0.85 18.47
C PHE A 201 21.18 -0.19 19.55
N VAL A 202 19.85 -0.25 19.39
CA VAL A 202 18.89 0.23 20.41
C VAL A 202 18.84 -0.73 21.58
N ILE A 203 18.90 -2.04 21.33
CA ILE A 203 18.97 -3.07 22.39
C ILE A 203 20.27 -2.91 23.17
N ASP A 204 21.43 -2.74 22.53
CA ASP A 204 22.71 -2.53 23.22
C ASP A 204 22.74 -1.22 24.01
N ILE A 205 22.13 -0.15 23.50
CA ILE A 205 21.96 1.11 24.25
C ILE A 205 21.04 0.91 25.46
N VAL A 206 19.93 0.20 25.28
CA VAL A 206 18.98 -0.12 26.36
C VAL A 206 19.64 -1.06 27.38
N ASP A 207 20.39 -2.06 26.96
CA ASP A 207 21.07 -3.02 27.82
C ASP A 207 22.25 -2.35 28.55
N THR A 208 22.97 -1.44 27.88
CA THR A 208 24.01 -0.60 28.51
C THR A 208 23.39 0.39 29.51
N LEU A 209 22.23 0.99 29.21
CA LEU A 209 21.52 1.89 30.11
C LEU A 209 20.92 1.14 31.31
N LEU A 210 20.34 -0.04 31.10
CA LEU A 210 19.79 -0.91 32.15
C LEU A 210 20.90 -1.48 33.04
N SER A 211 22.06 -1.81 32.46
CA SER A 211 23.24 -2.30 33.20
C SER A 211 23.96 -1.20 33.99
N LYS A 212 23.98 0.04 33.48
CA LYS A 212 24.65 1.18 34.15
C LYS A 212 23.76 1.95 35.13
N PHE A 213 22.43 1.87 34.99
CA PHE A 213 21.47 2.54 35.86
C PHE A 213 20.44 1.56 36.42
N PRO A 214 20.81 0.74 37.44
CA PRO A 214 19.93 -0.28 38.04
C PRO A 214 18.65 0.28 38.69
N VAL A 215 18.59 1.59 38.94
CA VAL A 215 17.37 2.26 39.43
C VAL A 215 16.32 2.39 38.32
N LEU A 216 16.73 2.61 37.07
CA LEU A 216 15.81 2.73 35.93
C LEU A 216 15.21 1.38 35.53
N SER A 217 15.98 0.29 35.62
CA SER A 217 15.48 -1.07 35.36
C SER A 217 14.42 -1.48 36.38
N THR A 218 14.61 -1.09 37.65
CA THR A 218 13.62 -1.34 38.71
C THR A 218 12.33 -0.57 38.46
N ILE A 219 12.41 0.72 38.08
CA ILE A 219 11.22 1.55 37.78
C ILE A 219 10.45 0.98 36.58
N VAL A 220 11.13 0.59 35.50
CA VAL A 220 10.50 0.02 34.31
C VAL A 220 9.87 -1.35 34.60
N ALA A 221 10.55 -2.21 35.37
CA ALA A 221 10.02 -3.51 35.78
C ALA A 221 8.81 -3.40 36.73
N THR A 222 8.82 -2.44 37.66
CA THR A 222 7.65 -2.14 38.49
C THR A 222 6.52 -1.54 37.68
N ALA A 223 6.79 -0.67 36.70
CA ALA A 223 5.76 -0.08 35.85
C ALA A 223 5.08 -1.12 34.94
N THR A 224 5.82 -2.06 34.36
CA THR A 224 5.25 -3.16 33.55
C THR A 224 4.47 -4.15 34.40
N THR A 225 4.97 -4.49 35.60
CA THR A 225 4.27 -5.38 36.52
C THR A 225 2.99 -4.74 37.06
N VAL A 226 3.03 -3.45 37.42
CA VAL A 226 1.83 -2.69 37.80
C VAL A 226 0.88 -2.56 36.62
N PHE A 227 1.34 -2.30 35.40
CA PHE A 227 0.46 -2.22 34.22
C PHE A 227 -0.20 -3.57 33.86
N LEU A 228 0.50 -4.69 34.06
CA LEU A 228 -0.03 -6.03 33.84
C LEU A 228 -0.99 -6.49 34.95
N LEU A 229 -0.79 -6.03 36.19
CA LEU A 229 -1.63 -6.35 37.33
C LEU A 229 -2.78 -5.37 37.57
N ALA A 230 -2.70 -4.14 37.02
CA ALA A 230 -3.68 -3.08 37.21
C ALA A 230 -4.73 -3.00 36.09
N LYS A 231 -4.88 -4.05 35.27
CA LYS A 231 -5.98 -4.09 34.31
C LYS A 231 -7.20 -4.78 34.94
N PRO A 232 -8.34 -4.07 35.12
CA PRO A 232 -9.64 -4.71 35.29
C PRO A 232 -10.12 -5.38 33.99
#